data_AF-A0AAP7IFG1-F1
#
_entry.id   AF-A0AAP7IFG1-F1
#
_cell.length_a   1.000
_cell.length_b   1.000
_cell.length_c   1.000
_cell.angle_alpha   90.00
_cell.angle_beta   90.00
_cell.angle_gamma   90.00
#
_symmetry.space_group_name_H-M   'P 1'
#
loop_
_entity.id
_entity.type
_entity.pdbx_description
1 polymer ?
#
loop_
_entity_poly.entity_id
_entity_poly.type
_entity_poly.pdbx_seq_one_letter_code
_entity_poly.pdbx_strand_id
1 'polypeptide(L)'
;MDNTDKLLITLLKENGRLSYKQLSQMVHLSQPAVKERIEKLLDTNTISKFTIETGRLKNQISAFIHIKTSQCNELEVILNSLENVENVYRMAGYYNYCAEIQCESHNHLLDIQKSLRPFGPSQLHIVTEHL
;
A
#
# COMPACT_ATOMS: atom_id res chain seq x y z
N MET A 1 1.56 -12.78 20.14
CA MET A 1 2.80 -12.53 19.38
C MET A 1 3.92 -12.32 20.37
N ASP A 2 4.93 -13.19 20.35
CA ASP A 2 6.07 -13.12 21.28
C ASP A 2 7.27 -12.36 20.66
N ASN A 3 8.40 -12.31 21.37
CA ASN A 3 9.60 -11.61 20.90
C ASN A 3 10.24 -12.31 19.69
N THR A 4 10.09 -13.62 19.57
CA THR A 4 10.61 -14.37 18.42
C THR A 4 9.81 -14.05 17.17
N ASP A 5 8.48 -13.99 17.27
CA ASP A 5 7.61 -13.58 16.15
C ASP A 5 7.96 -12.17 15.66
N LYS A 6 8.18 -11.23 16.58
CA LYS A 6 8.62 -9.86 16.25
C LYS A 6 9.94 -9.85 15.49
N LEU A 7 10.92 -10.64 15.95
CA LEU A 7 12.22 -10.73 15.30
C LEU A 7 12.11 -11.36 13.90
N LEU A 8 11.31 -12.41 13.74
CA LEU A 8 11.04 -13.01 12.42
C LEU A 8 10.43 -11.98 11.45
N ILE A 9 9.47 -11.19 11.90
CA ILE A 9 8.86 -10.13 11.08
C ILE A 9 9.91 -9.09 10.69
N THR A 10 10.76 -8.64 11.61
CA THR A 10 11.84 -7.68 11.29
C THR A 10 12.78 -8.23 10.22
N LEU A 11 13.27 -9.47 10.39
CA LEU A 11 14.17 -10.11 9.43
C LEU A 11 13.52 -10.28 8.05
N LEU A 12 12.24 -10.64 8.00
CA LEU A 12 11.49 -10.82 6.75
C LEU A 12 11.14 -9.48 6.08
N LYS A 13 10.94 -8.41 6.84
CA LYS A 13 10.77 -7.05 6.28
C LYS A 13 12.05 -6.55 5.62
N GLU A 14 13.20 -6.82 6.24
CA GLU A 14 14.50 -6.47 5.66
C GLU A 14 14.84 -7.33 4.44
N ASN A 15 14.55 -8.63 4.50
CA ASN A 15 14.78 -9.55 3.40
C ASN A 15 13.76 -10.71 3.40
N GLY A 16 12.70 -10.54 2.61
CA GLY A 16 11.66 -11.56 2.44
C GLY A 16 12.13 -12.86 1.78
N ARG A 17 13.38 -12.93 1.28
CA ARG A 17 13.96 -14.13 0.64
C ARG A 17 14.74 -15.01 1.61
N LEU A 18 14.82 -14.67 2.90
CA LEU A 18 15.52 -15.49 3.89
C LEU A 18 14.88 -16.88 3.98
N SER A 19 15.70 -17.91 3.81
CA SER A 19 15.25 -19.30 3.97
C SER A 19 14.96 -19.62 5.44
N TYR A 20 14.10 -20.62 5.69
CA TYR A 20 13.86 -21.11 7.05
C TYR A 20 15.14 -21.55 7.75
N LYS A 21 16.14 -22.06 7.00
CA LYS A 21 17.47 -22.36 7.55
C LYS A 21 18.16 -21.11 8.09
N GLN A 22 18.21 -20.03 7.33
CA GLN A 22 18.84 -18.78 7.77
C GLN A 22 18.10 -18.18 8.97
N LEU A 23 16.77 -18.12 8.90
CA LEU A 23 15.93 -17.63 10.00
C LEU A 23 16.13 -18.47 11.27
N SER A 24 16.17 -19.80 11.15
CA SER A 24 16.39 -20.72 12.28
C SER A 24 17.70 -20.45 13.02
N GLN A 25 18.76 -20.11 12.29
CA GLN A 25 20.06 -19.75 12.87
C GLN A 25 20.01 -18.38 13.58
N MET A 26 19.28 -17.41 13.01
CA MET A 26 19.15 -16.05 13.56
C MET A 26 18.25 -15.99 14.81
N VAL A 27 17.23 -16.84 14.90
CA VAL A 27 16.27 -16.83 16.03
C VAL A 27 16.45 -18.00 17.00
N HIS A 28 17.49 -18.80 16.82
CA HIS A 28 17.83 -19.96 17.67
C HIS A 28 16.69 -20.98 17.84
N LEU A 29 15.98 -21.28 16.76
CA LEU A 29 14.93 -22.30 16.70
C LEU A 29 15.26 -23.38 15.66
N SER A 30 14.51 -24.48 15.67
CA SER A 30 14.57 -25.45 14.58
C SER A 30 13.83 -24.92 13.33
N GLN A 31 14.21 -25.38 12.14
CA GLN A 31 13.54 -24.98 10.90
C GLN A 31 12.02 -25.28 10.90
N PRO A 32 11.54 -26.44 11.39
CA PRO A 32 10.10 -26.70 11.50
C PRO A 32 9.38 -25.70 12.41
N ALA A 33 9.99 -25.33 13.55
CA ALA A 33 9.40 -24.36 14.48
C ALA A 33 9.31 -22.95 13.88
N VAL A 34 10.31 -22.54 13.07
CA VAL A 34 10.24 -21.27 12.33
C VAL A 34 9.13 -21.31 11.28
N LYS A 35 9.03 -22.41 10.53
CA LYS A 35 7.99 -22.58 9.51
C LYS A 35 6.59 -22.47 10.12
N GLU A 36 6.31 -23.21 11.19
CA GLU A 36 5.02 -23.18 11.89
C GLU A 36 4.66 -21.77 12.36
N ARG A 37 5.63 -21.02 12.90
CA ARG A 37 5.41 -19.63 13.32
C ARG A 37 5.06 -18.72 12.16
N ILE A 38 5.77 -18.82 11.03
CA ILE A 38 5.48 -18.00 9.84
C ILE A 38 4.11 -18.35 9.25
N GLU A 39 3.77 -19.64 9.17
CA GLU A 39 2.43 -20.10 8.75
C GLU A 39 1.36 -19.54 9.67
N LYS A 40 1.55 -19.63 11.00
CA LYS A 40 0.62 -19.04 11.96
C LYS A 40 0.48 -17.53 11.79
N LEU A 41 1.56 -16.80 11.54
CA LEU A 41 1.51 -15.36 11.30
C LEU A 41 0.73 -15.00 10.02
N LEU A 42 0.79 -15.84 8.98
CA LEU A 42 -0.03 -15.71 7.79
C LEU A 42 -1.51 -16.03 8.08
N ASP A 43 -1.77 -17.13 8.77
CA ASP A 43 -3.12 -17.59 9.10
C ASP A 43 -3.86 -16.58 9.99
N THR A 44 -3.15 -15.93 10.91
CA THR A 44 -3.70 -14.85 11.76
C THR A 44 -3.69 -13.49 11.08
N ASN A 45 -3.38 -13.41 9.78
CA ASN A 45 -3.28 -12.19 8.98
C ASN A 45 -2.35 -11.13 9.60
N THR A 46 -1.38 -11.57 10.41
CA THR A 46 -0.33 -10.70 10.99
C THR A 46 0.74 -10.40 9.94
N ILE A 47 1.07 -11.39 9.12
CA ILE A 47 1.67 -11.19 7.80
C ILE A 47 0.54 -11.33 6.79
N SER A 48 0.24 -10.28 6.05
CA SER A 48 -0.85 -10.32 5.05
C SER A 48 -0.45 -11.01 3.76
N LYS A 49 0.77 -10.74 3.28
CA LYS A 49 1.35 -11.35 2.07
C LYS A 49 2.87 -11.15 2.03
N PHE A 50 3.52 -11.94 1.19
CA PHE A 50 4.88 -11.66 0.71
C PHE A 50 4.80 -10.98 -0.66
N THR A 51 5.50 -9.87 -0.81
CA THR A 51 5.52 -9.07 -2.05
C THR A 51 6.89 -8.43 -2.22
N ILE A 52 7.14 -7.88 -3.40
CA ILE A 52 8.27 -6.97 -3.63
C ILE A 52 7.79 -5.52 -3.48
N GLU A 53 8.70 -4.66 -3.03
CA GLU A 53 8.59 -3.22 -3.21
C GLU A 53 9.42 -2.85 -4.43
N THR A 54 8.77 -2.36 -5.47
CA THR A 54 9.48 -1.82 -6.63
C THR A 54 9.88 -0.39 -6.36
N GLY A 55 11.14 -0.05 -6.63
CA GLY A 55 11.53 1.35 -6.70
C GLY A 55 10.68 2.10 -7.73
N ARG A 56 10.50 3.40 -7.53
CA ARG A 56 9.72 4.21 -8.47
C ARG A 56 10.46 4.32 -9.79
N LEU A 57 9.70 4.13 -10.87
CA LEU A 57 10.21 4.42 -12.21
C LEU A 57 10.56 5.91 -12.27
N LYS A 58 11.78 6.22 -12.74
CA LYS A 58 12.20 7.62 -12.92
C LYS A 58 11.16 8.34 -13.78
N ASN A 59 10.80 9.56 -13.37
CA ASN A 59 9.89 10.49 -14.06
C ASN A 59 8.39 10.23 -13.90
N GLN A 60 7.95 9.42 -12.93
CA GLN A 60 6.53 9.40 -12.57
C GLN A 60 6.18 10.52 -11.58
N ILE A 61 5.02 11.12 -11.77
CA ILE A 61 4.42 12.11 -10.89
C ILE A 61 3.54 11.38 -9.88
N SER A 62 3.76 11.65 -8.60
CA SER A 62 2.87 11.19 -7.53
C SER A 62 2.01 12.33 -7.04
N ALA A 63 0.76 12.02 -6.74
CA ALA A 63 -0.15 12.99 -6.18
C ALA A 63 -1.21 12.35 -5.28
N PHE A 64 -1.75 13.17 -4.38
CA PHE A 64 -2.97 12.86 -3.63
C PHE A 64 -4.13 13.66 -4.19
N ILE A 65 -5.26 13.00 -4.45
CA ILE A 65 -6.53 13.67 -4.75
C ILE A 65 -7.47 13.45 -3.58
N HIS A 66 -7.78 14.55 -2.88
CA HIS A 66 -8.83 14.60 -1.89
C HIS A 66 -10.16 14.88 -2.57
N ILE A 67 -11.20 14.12 -2.21
CA ILE A 67 -12.52 14.20 -2.85
C ILE A 67 -13.58 14.32 -1.78
N LYS A 68 -14.53 15.25 -2.00
CA LYS A 68 -15.76 15.34 -1.22
C LYS A 68 -16.87 14.75 -2.06
N THR A 69 -17.48 13.67 -1.60
CA THR A 69 -18.60 13.06 -2.32
C THR A 69 -19.71 12.60 -1.39
N SER A 70 -20.95 12.60 -1.89
CA SER A 70 -22.04 11.80 -1.34
C SER A 70 -22.29 10.51 -2.15
N GLN A 71 -21.70 10.40 -3.36
CA GLN A 71 -21.79 9.28 -4.30
C GLN A 71 -20.66 8.29 -4.04
N CYS A 72 -20.65 7.70 -2.83
CA CYS A 72 -19.52 6.90 -2.34
C CYS A 72 -19.29 5.65 -3.20
N ASN A 73 -20.35 4.92 -3.52
CA ASN A 73 -20.24 3.64 -4.24
C ASN A 73 -19.76 3.84 -5.67
N GLU A 74 -20.29 4.84 -6.39
CA GLU A 74 -19.89 5.13 -7.76
C GLU A 74 -18.44 5.61 -7.85
N LEU A 75 -18.02 6.44 -6.89
CA LEU A 75 -16.63 6.88 -6.79
C LEU A 75 -15.68 5.71 -6.54
N GLU A 76 -16.02 4.83 -5.60
CA GLU A 76 -15.21 3.65 -5.26
C GLU A 76 -15.04 2.72 -6.47
N VAL A 77 -16.09 2.48 -7.25
CA VAL A 77 -16.01 1.68 -8.48
C VAL A 77 -15.01 2.28 -9.47
N ILE A 78 -15.07 3.59 -9.70
CA ILE A 78 -14.18 4.25 -10.66
C ILE A 78 -12.74 4.27 -10.15
N LEU A 79 -12.51 4.65 -8.89
CA LEU A 79 -11.17 4.69 -8.32
C LEU A 79 -10.51 3.31 -8.35
N ASN A 80 -11.25 2.24 -8.04
CA ASN A 80 -10.74 0.87 -8.09
C ASN A 80 -10.50 0.35 -9.52
N SER A 81 -11.04 1.02 -10.54
CA SER A 81 -10.83 0.66 -11.95
C SER A 81 -9.61 1.35 -12.59
N LEU A 82 -9.05 2.36 -11.93
CA LEU A 82 -7.93 3.13 -12.44
C LEU A 82 -6.60 2.46 -12.03
N GLU A 83 -5.83 1.98 -13.01
CA GLU A 83 -4.51 1.36 -12.77
C GLU A 83 -3.51 2.31 -12.09
N ASN A 84 -3.69 3.62 -12.26
CA ASN A 84 -2.85 4.67 -11.69
C ASN A 84 -3.16 4.97 -10.22
N VAL A 85 -4.23 4.42 -9.65
CA VAL A 85 -4.58 4.61 -8.23
C VAL A 85 -3.92 3.51 -7.41
N GLU A 86 -2.94 3.87 -6.58
CA GLU A 86 -2.22 2.91 -5.74
C GLU A 86 -3.01 2.56 -4.48
N ASN A 87 -3.61 3.57 -3.86
CA ASN A 87 -4.37 3.42 -2.62
C ASN A 87 -5.59 4.35 -2.61
N VAL A 88 -6.67 3.89 -1.97
CA VAL A 88 -7.87 4.68 -1.71
C VAL A 88 -8.22 4.60 -0.23
N TYR A 89 -8.36 5.76 0.39
CA TYR A 89 -8.71 5.89 1.80
C TYR A 89 -10.03 6.61 1.94
N ARG A 90 -10.97 6.01 2.68
CA ARG A 90 -12.14 6.72 3.19
C ARG A 90 -11.79 7.35 4.54
N MET A 91 -12.07 8.64 4.68
CA MET A 91 -11.61 9.43 5.81
C MET A 91 -12.76 10.18 6.48
N ALA A 92 -12.61 10.45 7.78
CA ALA A 92 -13.42 11.45 8.47
C ALA A 92 -12.86 12.85 8.15
N GLY A 93 -13.74 13.84 7.97
CA GLY A 93 -13.34 15.22 7.72
C GLY A 93 -14.14 15.90 6.62
N TYR A 94 -13.64 17.05 6.13
CA TYR A 94 -14.25 17.75 5.01
C TYR A 94 -14.23 16.85 3.78
N TYR A 95 -13.05 16.56 3.23
CA TYR A 95 -12.91 15.51 2.22
C TYR A 95 -13.05 14.14 2.87
N ASN A 96 -13.90 13.29 2.30
CA ASN A 96 -14.17 11.96 2.82
C ASN A 96 -13.47 10.84 2.06
N TYR A 97 -12.75 11.18 0.98
CA TYR A 97 -11.85 10.28 0.27
C TYR A 97 -10.49 10.94 0.00
N CYS A 98 -9.44 10.12 0.01
CA CYS A 98 -8.12 10.43 -0.51
C CYS A 98 -7.67 9.28 -1.41
N ALA A 99 -7.31 9.59 -2.66
CA ALA A 99 -6.71 8.65 -3.59
C ALA A 99 -5.23 9.02 -3.79
N GLU A 100 -4.34 8.04 -3.63
CA GLU A 100 -2.94 8.13 -4.01
C GLU A 100 -2.79 7.70 -5.46
N ILE A 101 -2.17 8.56 -6.27
CA ILE A 101 -2.11 8.41 -7.73
C ILE A 101 -0.67 8.48 -8.21
N GLN A 102 -0.32 7.56 -9.09
CA GLN A 102 0.95 7.47 -9.79
C GLN A 102 0.74 7.64 -11.30
N CYS A 103 1.26 8.72 -11.87
CA CYS A 103 1.06 9.09 -13.28
C CYS A 103 2.39 9.27 -14.02
N GLU A 104 2.37 9.10 -15.33
CA GLU A 104 3.54 9.34 -16.19
C GLU A 104 3.71 10.82 -16.58
N SER A 105 2.67 11.64 -16.43
CA SER A 105 2.71 13.06 -16.79
C SER A 105 1.69 13.91 -16.05
N HIS A 106 1.93 15.23 -16.06
CA HIS A 106 1.03 16.20 -15.43
C HIS A 106 -0.34 16.23 -16.11
N ASN A 107 -0.37 16.10 -17.44
CA ASN A 107 -1.62 16.07 -18.21
C ASN A 107 -2.47 14.86 -17.83
N HIS A 108 -1.85 13.67 -17.71
CA HIS A 108 -2.57 12.47 -17.30
C HIS A 108 -3.21 12.63 -15.91
N LEU A 109 -2.47 13.22 -14.96
CA LEU A 109 -2.98 13.53 -13.63
C LEU A 109 -4.19 14.48 -13.67
N LEU A 110 -4.13 15.54 -14.49
CA LEU A 110 -5.26 16.46 -14.66
C LEU A 110 -6.47 15.78 -15.32
N ASP A 111 -6.25 14.85 -16.23
CA ASP A 111 -7.34 14.11 -16.89
C ASP A 111 -8.04 13.16 -15.91
N ILE A 112 -7.29 12.50 -15.01
CA ILE A 112 -7.88 11.77 -13.89
C ILE A 112 -8.66 12.72 -12.98
N GLN A 113 -8.10 13.88 -12.61
CA GLN A 113 -8.84 14.83 -11.78
C GLN A 113 -10.15 15.30 -12.46
N LYS A 114 -10.14 15.51 -13.78
CA LYS A 114 -11.34 15.89 -14.55
C LYS A 114 -12.39 14.77 -14.53
N SER A 115 -11.99 13.50 -14.68
CA SER A 115 -12.93 12.36 -14.66
C SER A 115 -13.65 12.21 -13.32
N LEU A 116 -13.06 12.73 -12.24
CA LEU A 116 -13.62 12.69 -10.90
C LEU A 116 -14.61 13.84 -10.59
N ARG A 117 -14.71 14.86 -11.45
CA ARG A 117 -15.62 16.01 -11.25
C ARG A 117 -17.10 15.63 -11.00
N PRO A 118 -17.67 14.60 -11.66
CA PRO A 118 -19.06 14.20 -11.40
C PRO A 118 -19.31 13.75 -9.95
N PHE A 119 -18.28 13.33 -9.21
CA PHE A 119 -18.41 12.84 -7.84
C PHE A 119 -18.35 13.95 -6.79
N GLY A 120 -17.90 15.16 -7.17
CA GLY A 120 -17.88 16.33 -6.29
C GLY A 120 -16.57 17.12 -6.35
N PRO A 121 -16.40 18.12 -5.48
CA PRO A 121 -15.19 18.92 -5.48
C PRO A 121 -13.99 18.09 -5.05
N SER A 122 -12.86 18.37 -5.70
CA SER A 122 -11.60 17.68 -5.45
C SER A 122 -10.46 18.67 -5.27
N GLN A 123 -9.45 18.27 -4.49
CA GLN A 123 -8.22 19.01 -4.30
C GLN A 123 -7.02 18.11 -4.60
N LEU A 124 -6.18 18.58 -5.51
CA LEU A 124 -4.99 17.88 -5.98
C LEU A 124 -3.74 18.39 -5.23
N HIS A 125 -2.93 17.45 -4.74
CA HIS A 125 -1.65 17.73 -4.08
C HIS A 125 -0.57 16.92 -4.77
N ILE A 126 0.32 17.59 -5.52
CA ILE A 126 1.45 16.92 -6.16
C ILE A 126 2.54 16.72 -5.11
N VAL A 127 3.09 15.51 -5.03
CA VAL A 127 4.18 15.20 -4.11
C VAL A 127 5.49 15.71 -4.70
N THR A 128 6.21 16.50 -3.91
CA THR A 128 7.50 17.09 -4.32
C THR A 128 8.70 16.31 -3.80
N GLU A 129 8.55 15.58 -2.69
CA GLU A 129 9.62 14.85 -2.01
C GLU A 129 9.06 13.63 -1.27
N HIS A 130 9.84 12.54 -1.23
CA HIS A 130 9.58 11.36 -0.42
C HIS A 130 10.72 11.23 0.60
N LEU A 131 10.36 11.10 1.88
CA LEU A 131 11.30 10.97 3.00
C LEU A 131 11.56 9.51 3.37
#